data_AF-A0A1U8K431-F1
#
_entry.id   AF-A0A1U8K431-F1
#
_cell.length_a   1.000
_cell.length_b   1.000
_cell.length_c   1.000
_cell.angle_alpha   90.00
_cell.angle_beta   90.00
_cell.angle_gamma   90.00
#
_symmetry.space_group_name_H-M   'P 1'
#
loop_
_entity.id
_entity.type
_entity.pdbx_description
1 polymer ?
#
loop_
_entity_poly.entity_id
_entity_poly.type
_entity_poly.pdbx_seq_one_letter_code
_entity_poly.pdbx_strand_id
1 'polypeptide(L)'
;MAVVFPHFPLPSLSSSPSPSPSSSSSFSQPSPRPQFFAFSASPMDNSPKKFMDFPFVTAPRRNLMIDLVSTIENRLHSQLKPCTLPSDLQQYYNPSKTSHGSLYIRSGHTSSQVDFMLGSWLHCELPTGGAVDITSLSAYLNASTDAPNFLIELIQNSPTSLVLILDLPPRKDPVLYPEYLQTFYENTRLESLRQTLEKLPEVRPYYSSALYIRCLTSPTSIMIRINTEGTEGDGPGRMEEIIKDHIDPVAKEALGIWLDQCACGNRNVDEAEKAYLEKRDGLVRNKTIEIDIGSSFPRLFGPDVANRILEVIREAFSG
;
A
#
# COMPACT_ATOMS: atom_id res chain seq x y z
N MET A 1 2.87 1.98 4.37
CA MET A 1 2.27 3.28 4.72
C MET A 1 3.36 4.13 5.34
N ALA A 2 3.85 5.15 4.64
CA ALA A 2 5.01 5.97 5.00
C ALA A 2 4.68 7.48 5.12
N VAL A 3 3.41 7.81 5.38
CA VAL A 3 2.83 9.14 5.26
C VAL A 3 2.49 9.73 6.63
N VAL A 4 3.41 10.56 7.15
CA VAL A 4 3.03 11.53 8.19
C VAL A 4 2.17 12.60 7.55
N PHE A 5 0.85 12.44 7.65
CA PHE A 5 -0.13 13.46 7.27
C PHE A 5 0.17 14.77 8.02
N PRO A 6 0.50 15.87 7.33
CA PRO A 6 0.80 17.14 7.98
C PRO A 6 -0.39 17.63 8.81
N HIS A 7 -0.10 18.31 9.92
CA HIS A 7 -1.12 18.77 10.86
C HIS A 7 -1.88 19.98 10.29
N PHE A 8 -2.92 19.72 9.50
CA PHE A 8 -3.95 20.71 9.20
C PHE A 8 -4.85 20.93 10.43
N PRO A 9 -4.93 22.15 10.99
CA PRO A 9 -5.83 22.45 12.10
C PRO A 9 -7.26 22.65 11.60
N LEU A 10 -8.18 21.76 11.97
CA LEU A 10 -9.62 21.96 11.80
C LEU A 10 -10.18 22.71 13.01
N PRO A 11 -10.98 23.78 12.83
CA PRO A 11 -11.68 24.44 13.93
C PRO A 11 -12.81 23.54 14.43
N SER A 12 -12.94 23.46 15.76
CA SER A 12 -14.02 22.75 16.43
C SER A 12 -15.38 23.42 16.18
N LEU A 13 -16.37 22.67 15.70
CA LEU A 13 -17.76 23.11 15.61
C LEU A 13 -18.69 22.13 16.34
N SER A 14 -19.79 22.67 16.87
CA SER A 14 -20.64 22.04 17.90
C SER A 14 -21.97 21.50 17.36
N SER A 15 -22.51 20.50 18.07
CA SER A 15 -23.95 20.20 18.30
C SER A 15 -24.95 21.31 17.90
N SER A 16 -26.14 21.07 17.33
CA SER A 16 -27.00 19.88 17.11
C SER A 16 -28.18 20.33 16.17
N PRO A 17 -29.35 19.64 15.94
CA PRO A 17 -29.83 18.30 16.34
C PRO A 17 -30.39 17.43 15.18
N SER A 18 -30.92 16.24 15.50
CA SER A 18 -31.62 15.30 14.60
C SER A 18 -33.09 15.66 14.30
N PRO A 19 -33.70 14.99 13.31
CA PRO A 19 -35.02 14.37 13.53
C PRO A 19 -35.05 12.86 13.20
N SER A 20 -36.11 12.18 13.66
CA SER A 20 -36.25 10.70 13.64
C SER A 20 -37.47 10.26 12.76
N PRO A 21 -38.00 9.01 12.75
CA PRO A 21 -38.29 8.33 11.48
C PRO A 21 -39.78 8.04 11.19
N SER A 22 -40.06 7.45 10.03
CA SER A 22 -41.34 6.82 9.65
C SER A 22 -41.12 5.40 9.09
N SER A 23 -42.15 4.53 9.17
CA SER A 23 -41.98 3.07 9.05
C SER A 23 -43.16 2.33 8.39
N SER A 24 -42.89 1.11 7.89
CA SER A 24 -43.83 0.09 7.35
C SER A 24 -44.58 0.45 6.04
N SER A 25 -45.01 -0.48 5.17
CA SER A 25 -45.05 -1.97 5.12
C SER A 25 -44.71 -2.46 3.67
N SER A 26 -44.91 -3.69 3.13
CA SER A 26 -45.70 -4.90 3.47
C SER A 26 -45.14 -6.20 2.83
N PHE A 27 -45.87 -7.32 2.93
CA PHE A 27 -45.71 -8.56 2.13
C PHE A 27 -46.25 -8.37 0.68
N SER A 28 -46.19 -9.29 -0.31
CA SER A 28 -45.79 -10.72 -0.44
C SER A 28 -45.45 -11.00 -1.95
N GLN A 29 -45.30 -12.19 -2.59
CA GLN A 29 -45.50 -13.65 -2.34
C GLN A 29 -44.49 -14.48 -3.24
N PRO A 30 -44.50 -15.84 -3.35
CA PRO A 30 -43.29 -16.61 -3.73
C PRO A 30 -43.31 -17.48 -5.03
N SER A 31 -42.12 -17.99 -5.40
CA SER A 31 -41.85 -19.22 -6.19
C SER A 31 -42.08 -19.19 -7.72
N PRO A 32 -41.47 -20.09 -8.56
CA PRO A 32 -40.89 -21.40 -8.25
C PRO A 32 -39.40 -21.63 -8.61
N ARG A 33 -38.94 -22.89 -8.50
CA ARG A 33 -37.53 -23.35 -8.49
C ARG A 33 -37.26 -24.41 -9.56
N PRO A 34 -36.23 -24.25 -10.42
CA PRO A 34 -35.62 -25.36 -11.17
C PRO A 34 -34.60 -26.13 -10.32
N GLN A 35 -34.42 -27.43 -10.59
CA GLN A 35 -33.30 -28.23 -10.07
C GLN A 35 -32.31 -28.50 -11.20
N PHE A 36 -31.02 -28.31 -10.95
CA PHE A 36 -29.93 -28.80 -11.79
C PHE A 36 -28.85 -29.43 -10.90
N PHE A 37 -28.16 -30.45 -11.43
CA PHE A 37 -27.15 -31.23 -10.73
C PHE A 37 -25.73 -30.94 -11.25
N ALA A 38 -24.74 -31.09 -10.36
CA ALA A 38 -23.29 -31.04 -10.62
C ALA A 38 -22.76 -29.65 -11.07
N PHE A 39 -21.46 -29.34 -10.96
CA PHE A 39 -20.31 -30.12 -10.49
C PHE A 39 -19.61 -29.49 -9.27
N SER A 40 -18.79 -30.28 -8.56
CA SER A 40 -17.90 -29.79 -7.51
C SER A 40 -16.69 -29.08 -8.11
N ALA A 41 -16.78 -27.76 -8.29
CA ALA A 41 -15.62 -26.90 -8.51
C ALA A 41 -15.14 -26.33 -7.17
N SER A 42 -13.81 -26.32 -6.95
CA SER A 42 -13.21 -25.65 -5.79
C SER A 42 -13.58 -24.17 -5.78
N PRO A 43 -13.85 -23.55 -4.61
CA PRO A 43 -14.19 -22.14 -4.55
C PRO A 43 -12.95 -21.29 -4.87
N MET A 44 -12.82 -20.88 -6.13
CA MET A 44 -12.05 -19.68 -6.46
C MET A 44 -12.74 -18.49 -5.79
N ASP A 45 -11.98 -17.69 -5.04
CA ASP A 45 -12.46 -16.44 -4.44
C ASP A 45 -12.61 -15.37 -5.52
N ASN A 46 -13.65 -15.55 -6.34
CA ASN A 46 -14.06 -14.65 -7.41
C ASN A 46 -15.02 -13.57 -6.87
N SER A 47 -14.91 -13.22 -5.59
CA SER A 47 -15.56 -12.02 -5.05
C SER A 47 -14.90 -10.78 -5.70
N PRO A 48 -15.66 -9.80 -6.23
CA PRO A 48 -15.06 -8.60 -6.79
C PRO A 48 -14.29 -7.83 -5.72
N LYS A 49 -12.95 -7.86 -5.82
CA LYS A 49 -12.05 -7.22 -4.87
C LYS A 49 -12.18 -5.70 -4.98
N LYS A 50 -13.05 -5.08 -4.17
CA LYS A 50 -13.28 -3.62 -4.13
C LYS A 50 -12.01 -2.77 -4.01
N PHE A 51 -10.95 -3.33 -3.42
CA PHE A 51 -9.63 -2.74 -3.42
C PHE A 51 -9.11 -2.41 -4.84
N MET A 52 -9.33 -3.32 -5.81
CA MET A 52 -8.88 -3.19 -7.19
C MET A 52 -9.66 -2.15 -8.01
N ASP A 53 -10.76 -1.59 -7.48
CA ASP A 53 -11.53 -0.55 -8.16
C ASP A 53 -10.73 0.76 -8.30
N PHE A 54 -9.83 1.04 -7.34
CA PHE A 54 -9.06 2.29 -7.18
C PHE A 54 -9.84 3.54 -7.68
N PRO A 55 -11.02 3.85 -7.09
CA PRO A 55 -12.04 4.64 -7.78
C PRO A 55 -11.66 6.12 -7.99
N PHE A 56 -10.87 6.70 -7.08
CA PHE A 56 -10.55 8.13 -7.05
C PHE A 56 -9.31 8.54 -7.89
N VAL A 57 -8.55 7.58 -8.44
CA VAL A 57 -7.29 7.86 -9.17
C VAL A 57 -7.43 7.71 -10.69
N THR A 58 -6.50 8.34 -11.41
CA THR A 58 -6.42 8.33 -12.88
C THR A 58 -6.18 6.93 -13.45
N ALA A 59 -6.57 6.70 -14.70
CA ALA A 59 -6.50 5.37 -15.32
C ALA A 59 -5.08 4.76 -15.34
N PRO A 60 -3.99 5.47 -15.65
CA PRO A 60 -2.63 4.90 -15.54
C PRO A 60 -2.27 4.47 -14.12
N ARG A 61 -2.65 5.27 -13.11
CA ARG A 61 -2.39 4.96 -11.71
C ARG A 61 -3.20 3.75 -11.21
N ARG A 62 -4.46 3.63 -11.63
CA ARG A 62 -5.29 2.44 -11.41
C ARG A 62 -4.66 1.20 -12.04
N ASN A 63 -4.29 1.28 -13.32
CA ASN A 63 -3.73 0.16 -14.07
C ASN A 63 -2.41 -0.31 -13.45
N LEU A 64 -1.50 0.61 -13.11
CA LEU A 64 -0.26 0.33 -12.40
C LEU A 64 -0.51 -0.46 -11.10
N MET A 65 -1.40 0.01 -10.23
CA MET A 65 -1.69 -0.67 -8.96
C MET A 65 -2.36 -2.04 -9.19
N ILE A 66 -3.27 -2.17 -10.16
CA ILE A 66 -3.87 -3.45 -10.55
C ILE A 66 -2.80 -4.44 -11.03
N ASP A 67 -1.89 -4.00 -11.91
CA ASP A 67 -0.86 -4.85 -12.50
C ASP A 67 0.15 -5.34 -11.44
N LEU A 68 0.60 -4.46 -10.53
CA LEU A 68 1.53 -4.84 -9.46
C LEU A 68 0.89 -5.84 -8.48
N VAL A 69 -0.35 -5.58 -8.04
CA VAL A 69 -1.10 -6.51 -7.17
C VAL A 69 -1.29 -7.84 -7.87
N SER A 70 -1.78 -7.85 -9.11
CA SER A 70 -2.00 -9.06 -9.89
C SER A 70 -0.72 -9.84 -10.14
N THR A 71 0.41 -9.16 -10.34
CA THR A 71 1.72 -9.80 -10.53
C THR A 71 2.17 -10.51 -9.26
N ILE A 72 2.06 -9.88 -8.09
CA ILE A 72 2.32 -10.53 -6.79
C ILE A 72 1.39 -11.72 -6.58
N GLU A 73 0.07 -11.55 -6.75
CA GLU A 73 -0.91 -12.61 -6.50
C GLU A 73 -0.77 -13.81 -7.43
N ASN A 74 -0.34 -13.60 -8.68
CA ASN A 74 -0.08 -14.67 -9.65
C ASN A 74 1.25 -15.37 -9.36
N ARG A 75 2.34 -14.62 -9.12
CA ARG A 75 3.68 -15.20 -8.86
C ARG A 75 3.78 -15.90 -7.50
N LEU A 76 3.01 -15.46 -6.51
CA LEU A 76 3.01 -15.97 -5.14
C LEU A 76 1.69 -16.70 -4.80
N HIS A 77 0.93 -17.17 -5.80
CA HIS A 77 -0.39 -17.78 -5.61
C HIS A 77 -0.39 -18.93 -4.60
N SER A 78 0.55 -19.87 -4.72
CA SER A 78 0.73 -21.02 -3.82
C SER A 78 1.33 -20.65 -2.46
N GLN A 79 1.77 -19.40 -2.28
CA GLN A 79 2.38 -18.89 -1.06
C GLN A 79 1.42 -18.08 -0.20
N LEU A 80 0.30 -17.56 -0.76
CA LEU A 80 -0.60 -16.62 -0.11
C LEU A 80 -1.99 -17.21 0.21
N LYS A 81 -2.42 -17.14 1.47
CA LYS A 81 -3.80 -17.43 1.90
C LYS A 81 -4.79 -16.44 1.23
N PRO A 82 -6.11 -16.75 1.17
CA PRO A 82 -7.14 -15.77 0.80
C PRO A 82 -7.18 -14.56 1.75
N CYS A 83 -7.86 -13.49 1.34
CA CYS A 83 -8.08 -12.32 2.21
C CYS A 83 -9.16 -12.64 3.26
N THR A 84 -8.86 -12.45 4.54
CA THR A 84 -9.78 -12.72 5.67
C THR A 84 -10.41 -11.46 6.26
N LEU A 85 -10.13 -10.28 5.69
CA LEU A 85 -10.60 -8.99 6.23
C LEU A 85 -12.14 -8.88 6.21
N PRO A 86 -12.77 -8.41 7.31
CA PRO A 86 -14.18 -8.01 7.33
C PRO A 86 -14.55 -7.05 6.20
N SER A 87 -15.79 -7.16 5.70
CA SER A 87 -16.25 -6.39 4.54
C SER A 87 -16.37 -4.89 4.79
N ASP A 88 -16.48 -4.44 6.06
CA ASP A 88 -16.40 -3.03 6.45
C ASP A 88 -14.97 -2.48 6.53
N LEU A 89 -13.95 -3.35 6.48
CA LEU A 89 -12.53 -2.98 6.41
C LEU A 89 -11.94 -3.15 5.00
N GLN A 90 -12.53 -4.02 4.18
CA GLN A 90 -12.28 -4.04 2.73
C GLN A 90 -12.73 -2.75 2.03
N GLN A 91 -13.72 -2.03 2.58
CA GLN A 91 -14.08 -0.67 2.16
C GLN A 91 -14.71 0.10 3.32
N TYR A 92 -14.04 1.16 3.76
CA TYR A 92 -14.44 2.03 4.88
C TYR A 92 -14.55 3.50 4.46
N TYR A 93 -15.29 4.27 5.23
CA TYR A 93 -15.46 5.72 5.06
C TYR A 93 -15.75 6.38 6.40
N ASN A 94 -15.46 7.68 6.51
CA ASN A 94 -15.79 8.46 7.70
C ASN A 94 -17.29 8.85 7.73
N PRO A 95 -17.87 9.24 8.88
CA PRO A 95 -19.31 9.52 8.97
C PRO A 95 -19.82 10.63 8.02
N SER A 96 -18.96 11.60 7.67
CA SER A 96 -19.25 12.67 6.70
C SER A 96 -19.08 12.27 5.23
N LYS A 97 -18.52 11.08 4.94
CA LYS A 97 -18.12 10.60 3.61
C LYS A 97 -17.14 11.50 2.86
N THR A 98 -16.35 12.28 3.61
CA THR A 98 -15.26 13.13 3.09
C THR A 98 -13.92 12.37 3.05
N SER A 99 -13.82 11.25 3.77
CA SER A 99 -12.66 10.34 3.71
C SER A 99 -13.13 8.92 3.43
N HIS A 100 -12.49 8.25 2.48
CA HIS A 100 -12.77 6.88 2.04
C HIS A 100 -11.47 6.08 2.02
N GLY A 101 -11.57 4.75 2.19
CA GLY A 101 -10.43 3.88 2.02
C GLY A 101 -10.79 2.43 1.78
N SER A 102 -9.79 1.65 1.41
CA SER A 102 -9.86 0.20 1.26
C SER A 102 -8.55 -0.42 1.78
N LEU A 103 -8.67 -1.55 2.48
CA LEU A 103 -7.53 -2.34 2.93
C LEU A 103 -7.64 -3.75 2.34
N TYR A 104 -6.52 -4.28 1.86
CA TYR A 104 -6.43 -5.64 1.32
C TYR A 104 -5.19 -6.31 1.90
N ILE A 105 -5.40 -7.39 2.67
CA ILE A 105 -4.30 -8.16 3.29
C ILE A 105 -4.44 -9.63 2.90
N ARG A 106 -3.33 -10.23 2.48
CA ARG A 106 -3.19 -11.69 2.32
C ARG A 106 -1.92 -12.14 3.04
N SER A 107 -2.08 -12.92 4.11
CA SER A 107 -0.95 -13.54 4.81
C SER A 107 -0.42 -14.75 4.05
N GLY A 108 0.86 -15.05 4.21
CA GLY A 108 1.50 -16.24 3.67
C GLY A 108 1.04 -17.52 4.35
N HIS A 109 1.27 -18.65 3.70
CA HIS A 109 1.25 -19.97 4.35
C HIS A 109 2.44 -20.12 5.30
N THR A 110 2.32 -20.97 6.33
CA THR A 110 3.37 -21.20 7.34
C THR A 110 4.66 -21.81 6.80
N SER A 111 4.67 -22.23 5.53
CA SER A 111 5.84 -22.72 4.78
C SER A 111 6.32 -21.73 3.71
N SER A 112 5.80 -20.50 3.68
CA SER A 112 6.25 -19.42 2.80
C SER A 112 7.30 -18.56 3.49
N GLN A 113 8.15 -17.91 2.70
CA GLN A 113 9.00 -16.81 3.18
C GLN A 113 8.24 -15.46 3.26
N VAL A 114 7.07 -15.38 2.63
CA VAL A 114 6.18 -14.22 2.68
C VAL A 114 5.40 -14.25 3.99
N ASP A 115 5.39 -13.13 4.70
CA ASP A 115 4.56 -12.94 5.89
C ASP A 115 3.16 -12.47 5.49
N PHE A 116 3.08 -11.34 4.79
CA PHE A 116 1.85 -10.86 4.17
C PHE A 116 2.13 -9.83 3.07
N MET A 117 1.19 -9.70 2.15
CA MET A 117 1.03 -8.49 1.33
C MET A 117 -0.07 -7.61 1.93
N LEU A 118 0.15 -6.30 1.89
CA LEU A 118 -0.80 -5.25 2.29
C LEU A 118 -0.93 -4.27 1.13
N GLY A 119 -2.10 -4.23 0.49
CA GLY A 119 -2.51 -3.17 -0.41
C GLY A 119 -3.49 -2.23 0.27
N SER A 120 -3.43 -0.94 -0.03
CA SER A 120 -4.51 -0.02 0.34
C SER A 120 -4.68 1.13 -0.64
N TRP A 121 -5.86 1.73 -0.62
CA TRP A 121 -6.06 3.07 -1.16
C TRP A 121 -6.83 3.93 -0.16
N LEU A 122 -6.59 5.23 -0.22
CA LEU A 122 -7.21 6.23 0.64
C LEU A 122 -7.48 7.49 -0.18
N HIS A 123 -8.67 8.04 -0.03
CA HIS A 123 -9.09 9.33 -0.57
C HIS A 123 -9.56 10.21 0.59
N CYS A 124 -9.13 11.47 0.63
CA CYS A 124 -9.59 12.45 1.61
C CYS A 124 -9.80 13.81 0.95
N GLU A 125 -11.04 14.30 0.95
CA GLU A 125 -11.36 15.68 0.64
C GLU A 125 -10.68 16.62 1.65
N LEU A 126 -10.12 17.72 1.17
CA LEU A 126 -9.49 18.75 1.99
C LEU A 126 -10.43 19.93 2.21
N PRO A 127 -10.38 20.62 3.37
CA PRO A 127 -11.17 21.85 3.62
C PRO A 127 -10.89 23.00 2.65
N THR A 128 -9.82 22.90 1.84
CA THR A 128 -9.45 23.83 0.77
C THR A 128 -10.14 23.53 -0.57
N GLY A 129 -10.96 22.48 -0.67
CA GLY A 129 -11.61 22.05 -1.91
C GLY A 129 -10.74 21.17 -2.83
N GLY A 130 -9.53 20.81 -2.40
CA GLY A 130 -8.72 19.76 -3.04
C GLY A 130 -8.97 18.37 -2.44
N ALA A 131 -8.14 17.39 -2.81
CA ALA A 131 -8.14 16.05 -2.21
C ALA A 131 -6.72 15.51 -2.02
N VAL A 132 -6.58 14.50 -1.16
CA VAL A 132 -5.37 13.68 -1.02
C VAL A 132 -5.71 12.24 -1.37
N ASP A 133 -5.04 11.73 -2.41
CA ASP A 133 -5.22 10.38 -2.93
C ASP A 133 -3.94 9.56 -2.75
N ILE A 134 -4.01 8.53 -1.92
CA ILE A 134 -2.91 7.60 -1.63
C ILE A 134 -3.27 6.22 -2.18
N THR A 135 -2.31 5.57 -2.83
CA THR A 135 -2.40 4.18 -3.25
C THR A 135 -1.08 3.50 -2.90
N SER A 136 -1.14 2.45 -2.09
CA SER A 136 0.04 1.74 -1.59
C SER A 136 -0.06 0.23 -1.81
N LEU A 137 1.11 -0.37 -1.97
CA LEU A 137 1.31 -1.81 -1.94
C LEU A 137 2.62 -2.08 -1.22
N SER A 138 2.57 -2.93 -0.21
CA SER A 138 3.73 -3.41 0.54
C SER A 138 3.68 -4.92 0.62
N ALA A 139 4.84 -5.57 0.55
CA ALA A 139 4.94 -7.01 0.81
C ALA A 139 6.08 -7.28 1.78
N TYR A 140 5.76 -8.00 2.84
CA TYR A 140 6.66 -8.28 3.95
C TYR A 140 7.11 -9.73 3.90
N LEU A 141 8.41 -9.95 4.09
CA LEU A 141 8.98 -11.27 4.27
C LEU A 141 9.12 -11.56 5.78
N ASN A 142 8.97 -12.82 6.17
CA ASN A 142 9.14 -13.27 7.55
C ASN A 142 10.61 -13.59 7.86
N ALA A 143 10.89 -14.00 9.10
CA ALA A 143 12.27 -14.20 9.57
C ALA A 143 12.94 -15.51 9.08
N SER A 144 12.35 -16.27 8.15
CA SER A 144 13.04 -17.41 7.51
C SER A 144 14.04 -17.00 6.42
N THR A 145 14.09 -15.71 6.06
CA THR A 145 14.98 -15.12 5.06
C THR A 145 15.38 -13.72 5.52
N ASP A 146 16.57 -13.24 5.16
CA ASP A 146 17.03 -11.87 5.41
C ASP A 146 16.62 -10.89 4.29
N ALA A 147 16.12 -11.41 3.16
CA ALA A 147 15.89 -10.63 1.95
C ALA A 147 14.92 -9.45 2.19
N PRO A 148 15.11 -8.30 1.50
CA PRO A 148 14.31 -7.09 1.68
C PRO A 148 12.80 -7.26 1.52
N ASN A 149 12.05 -6.33 2.12
CA ASN A 149 10.62 -6.15 1.85
C ASN A 149 10.42 -5.44 0.49
N PHE A 150 9.17 -5.31 0.05
CA PHE A 150 8.78 -4.44 -1.07
C PHE A 150 7.86 -3.32 -0.61
N LEU A 151 8.04 -2.11 -1.18
CA LEU A 151 7.22 -0.95 -0.90
C LEU A 151 7.02 -0.10 -2.16
N ILE A 152 5.76 0.20 -2.49
CA ILE A 152 5.40 1.31 -3.38
C ILE A 152 4.24 2.12 -2.79
N GLU A 153 4.36 3.45 -2.83
CA GLU A 153 3.32 4.40 -2.48
C GLU A 153 3.30 5.55 -3.49
N LEU A 154 2.12 5.83 -4.03
CA LEU A 154 1.84 7.04 -4.78
C LEU A 154 0.94 7.93 -3.92
N ILE A 155 1.34 9.17 -3.71
CA ILE A 155 0.69 10.14 -2.80
C ILE A 155 0.48 11.43 -3.58
N GLN A 156 -0.77 11.76 -3.89
CA GLN A 156 -1.13 12.88 -4.76
C GLN A 156 -2.00 13.87 -3.99
N ASN A 157 -1.67 15.16 -4.08
CA ASN A 157 -2.38 16.24 -3.37
C ASN A 157 -2.88 17.37 -4.29
N SER A 158 -2.58 17.27 -5.59
CA SER A 158 -3.18 18.03 -6.69
C SER A 158 -3.11 17.18 -7.97
N PRO A 159 -3.85 17.52 -9.04
CA PRO A 159 -3.65 16.89 -10.35
C PRO A 159 -2.20 16.99 -10.85
N THR A 160 -1.51 18.07 -10.48
CA THR A 160 -0.17 18.47 -10.94
C THR A 160 1.00 17.95 -10.09
N SER A 161 0.76 17.53 -8.84
CA SER A 161 1.84 17.14 -7.93
C SER A 161 1.62 15.79 -7.25
N LEU A 162 2.63 14.94 -7.41
CA LEU A 162 2.67 13.55 -6.96
C LEU A 162 3.98 13.32 -6.22
N VAL A 163 3.93 12.57 -5.12
CA VAL A 163 5.09 11.95 -4.49
C VAL A 163 5.05 10.46 -4.77
N LEU A 164 6.19 9.91 -5.20
CA LEU A 164 6.44 8.48 -5.32
C LEU A 164 7.45 8.08 -4.24
N ILE A 165 7.10 7.02 -3.51
CA ILE A 165 8.04 6.25 -2.69
C ILE A 165 8.04 4.84 -3.29
N LEU A 166 9.15 4.39 -3.84
CA LEU A 166 9.34 3.03 -4.36
C LEU A 166 10.68 2.49 -3.86
N ASP A 167 10.65 1.37 -3.14
CA ASP A 167 11.82 0.86 -2.43
C ASP A 167 11.74 -0.67 -2.21
N LEU A 168 12.91 -1.26 -1.94
CA LEU A 168 13.05 -2.58 -1.32
C LEU A 168 13.65 -2.40 0.10
N PRO A 169 12.82 -2.12 1.14
CA PRO A 169 13.35 -1.68 2.43
C PRO A 169 14.23 -2.76 3.10
N PRO A 170 15.46 -2.41 3.54
CA PRO A 170 16.40 -3.35 4.13
C PRO A 170 15.89 -3.96 5.44
N ARG A 171 16.29 -5.20 5.70
CA ARG A 171 16.02 -5.95 6.94
C ARG A 171 17.28 -6.29 7.75
N LYS A 172 18.46 -6.12 7.19
CA LYS A 172 19.75 -6.00 7.90
C LYS A 172 20.29 -4.57 7.76
N ASP A 173 21.09 -4.12 8.72
CA ASP A 173 21.74 -2.79 8.68
C ASP A 173 22.82 -2.75 7.58
N PRO A 174 22.67 -1.94 6.51
CA PRO A 174 23.62 -1.97 5.39
C PRO A 174 25.04 -1.47 5.72
N VAL A 175 25.24 -0.81 6.86
CA VAL A 175 26.56 -0.37 7.33
C VAL A 175 27.27 -1.46 8.12
N LEU A 176 26.52 -2.29 8.86
CA LEU A 176 27.06 -3.44 9.60
C LEU A 176 27.24 -4.69 8.73
N TYR A 177 26.46 -4.79 7.65
CA TYR A 177 26.40 -5.96 6.76
C TYR A 177 26.69 -5.53 5.30
N PRO A 178 27.95 -5.25 4.93
CA PRO A 178 28.29 -4.80 3.58
C PRO A 178 28.02 -5.87 2.51
N GLU A 179 28.03 -7.16 2.88
CA GLU A 179 27.63 -8.26 1.98
C GLU A 179 26.13 -8.23 1.66
N TYR A 180 25.30 -7.73 2.58
CA TYR A 180 23.87 -7.51 2.38
C TYR A 180 23.63 -6.30 1.47
N LEU A 181 24.35 -5.20 1.70
CA LEU A 181 24.34 -4.02 0.84
C LEU A 181 24.70 -4.39 -0.60
N GLN A 182 25.80 -5.14 -0.78
CA GLN A 182 26.26 -5.60 -2.07
C GLN A 182 25.27 -6.54 -2.76
N THR A 183 24.73 -7.52 -2.04
CA THR A 183 23.80 -8.53 -2.60
C THR A 183 22.52 -7.90 -3.12
N PHE A 184 21.86 -7.06 -2.33
CA PHE A 184 20.49 -6.61 -2.61
C PHE A 184 20.38 -5.22 -3.23
N TYR A 185 21.48 -4.46 -3.32
CA TYR A 185 21.45 -3.09 -3.85
C TYR A 185 22.54 -2.88 -4.91
N GLU A 186 23.83 -3.06 -4.58
CA GLU A 186 24.93 -2.78 -5.53
C GLU A 186 24.95 -3.71 -6.75
N ASN A 187 24.71 -5.01 -6.55
CA ASN A 187 24.66 -6.01 -7.63
C ASN A 187 23.33 -5.99 -8.42
N THR A 188 22.41 -5.08 -8.09
CA THR A 188 21.09 -4.98 -8.72
C THR A 188 21.01 -3.77 -9.66
N ARG A 189 19.84 -3.50 -10.22
CA ARG A 189 19.58 -2.31 -11.06
C ARG A 189 18.78 -1.21 -10.35
N LEU A 190 18.48 -1.35 -9.05
CA LEU A 190 17.60 -0.42 -8.32
C LEU A 190 18.08 1.04 -8.43
N GLU A 191 19.39 1.27 -8.32
CA GLU A 191 19.99 2.60 -8.51
C GLU A 191 19.81 3.14 -9.94
N SER A 192 19.91 2.28 -10.97
CA SER A 192 19.65 2.67 -12.37
C SER A 192 18.18 3.02 -12.63
N LEU A 193 17.25 2.41 -11.87
CA LEU A 193 15.83 2.77 -11.91
C LEU A 193 15.60 4.17 -11.32
N ARG A 194 16.19 4.48 -10.16
CA ARG A 194 16.19 5.82 -9.54
C ARG A 194 16.74 6.88 -10.50
N GLN A 195 17.93 6.64 -11.04
CA GLN A 195 18.59 7.49 -12.04
C GLN A 195 17.82 7.60 -13.37
N THR A 196 16.82 6.76 -13.64
CA THR A 196 16.00 6.87 -14.86
C THR A 196 14.88 7.89 -14.69
N LEU A 197 14.24 7.93 -13.52
CA LEU A 197 13.23 8.95 -13.20
C LEU A 197 13.85 10.33 -12.94
N GLU A 198 15.05 10.40 -12.34
CA GLU A 198 15.72 11.67 -12.05
C GLU A 198 16.23 12.44 -13.29
N LYS A 199 16.12 11.86 -14.49
CA LYS A 199 16.37 12.54 -15.77
C LYS A 199 15.19 13.41 -16.24
N LEU A 200 14.01 13.23 -15.65
CA LEU A 200 12.80 13.97 -16.03
C LEU A 200 12.83 15.39 -15.45
N PRO A 201 12.56 16.45 -16.24
CA PRO A 201 12.63 17.83 -15.79
C PRO A 201 11.65 18.16 -14.64
N GLU A 202 10.57 17.39 -14.51
CA GLU A 202 9.52 17.50 -13.47
C GLU A 202 9.93 16.88 -12.13
N VAL A 203 10.95 16.00 -12.11
CA VAL A 203 11.32 15.18 -10.96
C VAL A 203 12.33 15.89 -10.06
N ARG A 204 12.04 15.94 -8.75
CA ARG A 204 12.96 16.40 -7.70
C ARG A 204 12.97 15.40 -6.54
N PRO A 205 14.06 15.29 -5.76
CA PRO A 205 14.08 14.45 -4.56
C PRO A 205 12.98 14.82 -3.55
N TYR A 206 12.33 13.83 -2.95
CA TYR A 206 11.37 14.01 -1.87
C TYR A 206 11.99 13.63 -0.52
N TYR A 207 12.09 14.61 0.37
CA TYR A 207 12.59 14.40 1.73
C TYR A 207 11.43 14.34 2.73
N SER A 208 11.00 13.13 3.10
CA SER A 208 9.94 12.94 4.12
C SER A 208 10.25 13.72 5.40
N SER A 209 9.24 14.35 6.00
CA SER A 209 9.38 15.09 7.27
C SER A 209 9.73 14.15 8.44
N ALA A 210 9.36 12.88 8.35
CA ALA A 210 9.71 11.86 9.33
C ALA A 210 11.13 11.33 9.08
N LEU A 211 12.07 11.69 9.96
CA LEU A 211 13.43 11.12 9.94
C LEU A 211 13.42 9.59 10.01
N TYR A 212 12.45 9.02 10.75
CA TYR A 212 12.21 7.57 10.79
C TYR A 212 12.08 6.94 9.40
N ILE A 213 11.28 7.53 8.50
CA ILE A 213 11.09 7.00 7.14
C ILE A 213 12.41 7.04 6.35
N ARG A 214 13.19 8.13 6.47
CA ARG A 214 14.52 8.25 5.86
C ARG A 214 15.52 7.19 6.35
N CYS A 215 15.33 6.67 7.56
CA CYS A 215 16.15 5.62 8.17
C CYS A 215 15.61 4.20 7.91
N LEU A 216 14.38 4.05 7.40
CA LEU A 216 13.85 2.76 6.93
C LEU A 216 14.26 2.45 5.49
N THR A 217 14.31 3.46 4.64
CA THR A 217 14.47 3.33 3.20
C THR A 217 15.87 2.91 2.78
N SER A 218 15.98 2.13 1.70
CA SER A 218 17.28 1.67 1.19
C SER A 218 18.14 2.82 0.61
N PRO A 219 19.46 2.61 0.45
CA PRO A 219 20.34 3.55 -0.24
C PRO A 219 19.96 3.82 -1.72
N THR A 220 19.19 2.92 -2.34
CA THR A 220 18.73 3.05 -3.74
C THR A 220 17.24 3.38 -3.83
N SER A 221 16.63 3.83 -2.73
CA SER A 221 15.20 4.14 -2.65
C SER A 221 14.81 5.29 -3.59
N ILE A 222 13.70 5.11 -4.29
CA ILE A 222 13.10 6.11 -5.18
C ILE A 222 12.14 6.95 -4.35
N MET A 223 12.68 7.96 -3.68
CA MET A 223 11.90 9.00 -2.98
C MET A 223 11.89 10.28 -3.81
N ILE A 224 10.86 10.47 -4.64
CA ILE A 224 10.77 11.63 -5.55
C ILE A 224 9.43 12.36 -5.46
N ARG A 225 9.45 13.65 -5.75
CA ARG A 225 8.30 14.49 -6.03
C ARG A 225 8.32 14.90 -7.50
N ILE A 226 7.18 14.77 -8.16
CA ILE A 226 6.90 15.25 -9.50
C ILE A 226 6.06 16.52 -9.38
N ASN A 227 6.37 17.56 -10.17
CA ASN A 227 5.46 18.68 -10.40
C ASN A 227 5.40 19.01 -11.90
N THR A 228 4.19 19.03 -12.45
CA THR A 228 3.91 19.34 -13.87
C THR A 228 3.29 20.73 -14.06
N GLU A 229 3.45 21.65 -13.11
CA GLU A 229 2.98 23.04 -13.22
C GLU A 229 3.92 23.89 -14.07
N GLY A 230 3.41 24.44 -15.19
CA GLY A 230 4.11 25.45 -15.98
C GLY A 230 5.28 24.89 -16.78
N THR A 231 5.21 23.60 -17.14
CA THR A 231 6.22 22.90 -17.95
C THR A 231 5.88 22.98 -19.43
N GLU A 232 6.87 23.15 -20.31
CA GLU A 232 6.64 23.12 -21.75
C GLU A 232 6.06 21.74 -22.16
N GLY A 233 4.82 21.74 -22.64
CA GLY A 233 3.99 20.52 -22.68
C GLY A 233 2.83 20.49 -21.68
N ASP A 234 2.42 21.66 -21.15
CA ASP A 234 1.37 21.97 -20.15
C ASP A 234 -0.08 21.52 -20.52
N GLY A 235 -0.24 20.42 -21.24
CA GLY A 235 -1.52 19.81 -21.56
C GLY A 235 -2.06 18.91 -20.43
N PRO A 236 -3.39 18.80 -20.26
CA PRO A 236 -3.98 17.85 -19.33
C PRO A 236 -3.61 16.42 -19.76
N GLY A 237 -2.82 15.72 -18.95
CA GLY A 237 -2.29 14.40 -19.26
C GLY A 237 -0.80 14.18 -18.96
N ARG A 238 0.00 15.24 -18.68
CA ARG A 238 1.45 15.06 -18.47
C ARG A 238 1.79 14.22 -17.23
N MET A 239 1.02 14.35 -16.14
CA MET A 239 1.17 13.49 -14.96
C MET A 239 0.82 12.02 -15.29
N GLU A 240 -0.26 11.82 -16.04
CA GLU A 240 -0.74 10.53 -16.52
C GLU A 240 0.27 9.84 -17.46
N GLU A 241 0.95 10.61 -18.33
CA GLU A 241 2.05 10.15 -19.17
C GLU A 241 3.26 9.73 -18.32
N ILE A 242 3.70 10.55 -17.36
CA ILE A 242 4.81 10.20 -16.45
C ILE A 242 4.49 8.92 -15.66
N ILE A 243 3.24 8.75 -15.20
CA ILE A 243 2.82 7.52 -14.52
C ILE A 243 2.89 6.32 -15.47
N LYS A 244 2.34 6.45 -16.69
CA LYS A 244 2.22 5.36 -17.68
C LYS A 244 3.54 4.93 -18.32
N ASP A 245 4.37 5.88 -18.71
CA ASP A 245 5.51 5.66 -19.60
C ASP A 245 6.87 5.76 -18.88
N HIS A 246 6.88 6.17 -17.60
CA HIS A 246 8.08 6.23 -16.77
C HIS A 246 7.95 5.49 -15.42
N ILE A 247 6.91 5.77 -14.61
CA ILE A 247 6.77 5.13 -13.28
C ILE A 247 6.39 3.65 -13.43
N ASP A 248 5.42 3.33 -14.28
CA ASP A 248 4.92 1.96 -14.47
C ASP A 248 6.01 0.93 -14.84
N PRO A 249 6.86 1.14 -15.86
CA PRO A 249 7.95 0.21 -16.17
C PRO A 249 8.98 0.13 -15.03
N VAL A 250 9.31 1.25 -14.38
CA VAL A 250 10.26 1.28 -13.25
C VAL A 250 9.73 0.50 -12.04
N ALA A 251 8.45 0.66 -11.69
CA ALA A 251 7.80 -0.07 -10.61
C ALA A 251 7.69 -1.57 -10.91
N LYS A 252 7.45 -1.94 -12.18
CA LYS A 252 7.43 -3.34 -12.63
C LYS A 252 8.81 -3.98 -12.64
N GLU A 253 9.89 -3.28 -13.03
CA GLU A 253 11.26 -3.82 -12.93
C GLU A 253 11.70 -3.94 -11.46
N ALA A 254 11.39 -2.97 -10.60
CA ALA A 254 11.66 -3.06 -9.15
C ALA A 254 10.90 -4.22 -8.48
N LEU A 255 9.62 -4.41 -8.82
CA LEU A 255 8.84 -5.56 -8.35
C LEU A 255 9.39 -6.89 -8.90
N GLY A 256 9.85 -6.92 -10.16
CA GLY A 256 10.51 -8.10 -10.75
C GLY A 256 11.79 -8.48 -9.99
N ILE A 257 12.65 -7.51 -9.67
CA ILE A 257 13.83 -7.70 -8.83
C ILE A 257 13.43 -8.28 -7.46
N TRP A 258 12.41 -7.72 -6.80
CA TRP A 258 11.95 -8.25 -5.52
C TRP A 258 11.39 -9.69 -5.62
N LEU A 259 10.57 -9.97 -6.63
CA LEU A 259 9.99 -11.30 -6.81
C LEU A 259 11.05 -12.37 -7.09
N ASP A 260 11.99 -12.10 -8.00
CA ASP A 260 12.97 -13.11 -8.45
C ASP A 260 14.20 -13.22 -7.55
N GLN A 261 14.57 -12.16 -6.81
CA GLN A 261 15.76 -12.16 -5.94
C GLN A 261 15.44 -12.21 -4.44
N CYS A 262 14.23 -11.82 -4.02
CA CYS A 262 13.83 -11.79 -2.61
C CYS A 262 12.72 -12.83 -2.32
N ALA A 263 11.51 -12.66 -2.85
CA ALA A 263 10.34 -13.47 -2.48
C ALA A 263 10.30 -14.89 -3.06
N CYS A 264 11.09 -15.15 -4.11
CA CYS A 264 11.39 -16.49 -4.64
C CYS A 264 12.89 -16.84 -4.52
N GLY A 265 13.67 -16.05 -3.78
CA GLY A 265 15.10 -16.27 -3.59
C GLY A 265 15.38 -17.36 -2.56
N ASN A 266 16.08 -18.43 -2.96
CA ASN A 266 16.47 -19.49 -2.03
C ASN A 266 17.59 -19.01 -1.08
N ARG A 267 17.20 -18.35 0.01
CA ARG A 267 18.07 -18.00 1.15
C ARG A 267 17.46 -18.55 2.44
N ASN A 268 18.32 -19.10 3.28
CA ASN A 268 18.02 -19.52 4.65
C ASN A 268 18.92 -18.70 5.58
N VAL A 269 18.39 -18.28 6.73
CA VAL A 269 19.14 -17.63 7.81
C VAL A 269 19.34 -18.60 8.98
N ASP A 270 20.31 -18.35 9.84
CA ASP A 270 20.44 -19.08 11.11
C ASP A 270 19.53 -18.52 12.21
N GLU A 271 19.42 -19.23 13.35
CA GLU A 271 18.54 -18.82 14.45
C GLU A 271 18.96 -17.50 15.14
N ALA A 272 20.23 -17.08 15.02
CA ALA A 272 20.70 -15.79 15.56
C ALA A 272 20.40 -14.63 14.61
N GLU A 273 20.58 -14.83 13.29
CA GLU A 273 20.09 -13.88 12.27
C GLU A 273 18.57 -13.74 12.30
N LYS A 274 17.83 -14.85 12.42
CA LYS A 274 16.38 -14.88 12.58
C LYS A 274 15.92 -14.08 13.81
N ALA A 275 16.53 -14.30 14.98
CA ALA A 275 16.20 -13.52 16.19
C ALA A 275 16.54 -12.01 16.05
N TYR A 276 17.57 -11.65 15.27
CA TYR A 276 17.84 -10.26 14.90
C TYR A 276 16.74 -9.69 13.99
N LEU A 277 16.32 -10.45 12.97
CA LEU A 277 15.27 -10.06 12.01
C LEU A 277 13.93 -9.86 12.72
N GLU A 278 13.48 -10.84 13.51
CA GLU A 278 12.24 -10.76 14.32
C GLU A 278 12.21 -9.49 15.19
N LYS A 279 13.33 -9.22 15.90
CA LYS A 279 13.47 -8.03 16.75
C LYS A 279 13.43 -6.72 15.96
N ARG A 280 14.12 -6.65 14.82
CA ARG A 280 14.19 -5.43 13.99
C ARG A 280 12.87 -5.20 13.27
N ASP A 281 12.31 -6.21 12.63
CA ASP A 281 11.04 -6.12 11.92
C ASP A 281 9.91 -5.79 12.89
N GLY A 282 9.87 -6.39 14.08
CA GLY A 282 8.93 -6.02 15.13
C GLY A 282 9.02 -4.54 15.55
N LEU A 283 10.23 -3.97 15.64
CA LEU A 283 10.43 -2.55 15.92
C LEU A 283 9.92 -1.68 14.76
N VAL A 284 10.27 -2.01 13.51
CA VAL A 284 9.82 -1.30 12.30
C VAL A 284 8.30 -1.36 12.16
N ARG A 285 7.70 -2.54 12.35
CA ARG A 285 6.25 -2.77 12.32
C ARG A 285 5.52 -1.86 13.31
N ASN A 286 5.91 -1.90 14.58
CA ASN A 286 5.30 -1.08 15.62
C ASN A 286 5.49 0.43 15.39
N LYS A 287 6.70 0.87 15.00
CA LYS A 287 6.98 2.30 14.83
C LYS A 287 6.33 2.88 13.56
N THR A 288 6.15 2.07 12.52
CA THR A 288 5.34 2.44 11.34
C THR A 288 3.85 2.57 11.70
N ILE A 289 3.27 1.62 12.44
CA ILE A 289 1.89 1.71 12.94
C ILE A 289 1.68 2.98 13.79
N GLU A 290 2.64 3.33 14.65
CA GLU A 290 2.56 4.53 15.50
C GLU A 290 2.60 5.84 14.69
N ILE A 291 3.60 5.99 13.81
CA ILE A 291 3.90 7.25 13.12
C ILE A 291 2.89 7.56 12.01
N ASP A 292 2.56 6.57 11.17
CA ASP A 292 1.67 6.73 10.02
C ASP A 292 0.21 6.56 10.46
N ILE A 293 -0.17 5.34 10.84
CA ILE A 293 -1.59 4.95 10.95
C ILE A 293 -2.20 5.55 12.22
N GLY A 294 -1.58 5.31 13.37
CA GLY A 294 -2.07 5.75 14.68
C GLY A 294 -2.15 7.26 14.84
N SER A 295 -1.28 8.02 14.15
CA SER A 295 -1.30 9.48 14.19
C SER A 295 -2.36 10.11 13.27
N SER A 296 -2.78 9.41 12.21
CA SER A 296 -3.59 10.00 11.12
C SER A 296 -4.99 9.42 11.00
N PHE A 297 -5.16 8.09 11.07
CA PHE A 297 -6.46 7.43 10.83
C PHE A 297 -7.56 7.91 11.80
N PRO A 298 -7.32 8.14 13.10
CA PRO A 298 -8.34 8.70 14.00
C PRO A 298 -8.83 10.10 13.60
N ARG A 299 -7.99 10.90 12.92
CA ARG A 299 -8.36 12.23 12.39
C ARG A 299 -9.16 12.14 11.09
N LEU A 300 -8.86 11.15 10.25
CA LEU A 300 -9.48 10.98 8.92
C LEU A 300 -10.81 10.22 8.99
N PHE A 301 -10.88 9.16 9.80
CA PHE A 301 -11.98 8.20 9.84
C PHE A 301 -12.78 8.18 11.15
N GLY A 302 -12.31 8.92 12.17
CA GLY A 302 -12.81 8.82 13.53
C GLY A 302 -12.21 7.62 14.30
N PRO A 303 -12.30 7.61 15.64
CA PRO A 303 -11.63 6.62 16.48
C PRO A 303 -12.13 5.19 16.22
N ASP A 304 -13.43 4.99 16.04
CA ASP A 304 -14.02 3.65 15.95
C ASP A 304 -13.57 2.88 14.70
N VAL A 305 -13.47 3.58 13.56
CA VAL A 305 -12.98 3.01 12.30
C VAL A 305 -11.47 2.83 12.36
N ALA A 306 -10.74 3.83 12.87
CA ALA A 306 -9.29 3.75 13.03
C ALA A 306 -8.85 2.60 13.94
N ASN A 307 -9.57 2.35 15.04
CA ASN A 307 -9.26 1.25 15.96
C ASN A 307 -9.40 -0.13 15.28
N ARG A 308 -10.49 -0.39 14.56
CA ARG A 308 -10.68 -1.66 13.84
C ARG A 308 -9.62 -1.89 12.75
N ILE A 309 -9.21 -0.82 12.05
CA ILE A 309 -8.11 -0.87 11.07
C ILE A 309 -6.76 -1.15 11.77
N LEU A 310 -6.49 -0.49 12.89
CA LEU A 310 -5.29 -0.72 13.70
C LEU A 310 -5.25 -2.14 14.28
N GLU A 311 -6.39 -2.73 14.63
CA GLU A 311 -6.49 -4.11 15.11
C GLU A 311 -6.09 -5.12 14.03
N VAL A 312 -6.71 -5.09 12.84
CA VAL A 312 -6.37 -6.05 11.77
C VAL A 312 -4.96 -5.85 11.20
N ILE A 313 -4.43 -4.62 11.21
CA ILE A 313 -3.05 -4.36 10.79
C ILE A 313 -2.06 -4.84 11.87
N ARG A 314 -2.36 -4.70 13.16
CA ARG A 314 -1.56 -5.30 14.24
C ARG A 314 -1.59 -6.83 14.19
N GLU A 315 -2.74 -7.44 13.91
CA GLU A 315 -2.88 -8.89 13.74
C GLU A 315 -1.98 -9.38 12.60
N ALA A 316 -2.10 -8.77 11.41
CA ALA A 316 -1.23 -9.09 10.27
C ALA A 316 0.27 -8.83 10.57
N PHE A 317 0.61 -7.79 11.35
CA PHE A 317 1.99 -7.47 11.70
C PHE A 317 2.55 -8.37 12.82
N SER A 318 1.73 -9.20 13.47
CA SER A 318 2.08 -10.13 14.56
C SER A 318 2.05 -11.61 14.18
N GLY A 319 1.98 -11.90 12.87
CA GLY A 319 1.99 -13.26 12.30
C GLY A 319 3.34 -13.94 12.30
#